data_AF-A0A7R9Z1R4-F1
#
_entry.id   AF-A0A7R9Z1R4-F1
#
_cell.length_a   1.000
_cell.length_b   1.000
_cell.length_c   1.000
_cell.angle_alpha   90.00
_cell.angle_beta   90.00
_cell.angle_gamma   90.00
#
_symmetry.space_group_name_H-M   'P 1'
#
loop_
_entity.id
_entity.type
_entity.pdbx_description
1 polymer ?
#
loop_
_entity_poly.entity_id
_entity_poly.type
_entity_poly.pdbx_seq_one_letter_code
_entity_poly.pdbx_strand_id
1 'polypeptide(L)'
;RLGGPAVDVRSARAFALDDDAAAGAGSLPRPRSLAVIHDAPKSSISGESRIKVEPFEYEPNPQLDVLLQIPDDILLKVASTSPESESAGFCAGLRRTVSFVNTVPRESVFGGGGGGAAADKPLVYTRSRNNLNEWERV
;
A
#
# COMPACT_ATOMS: atom_id res chain seq x y z
N ARG A 1 -17.47 17.19 11.46
CA ARG A 1 -16.57 16.05 11.74
C ARG A 1 -15.35 16.23 10.87
N LEU A 2 -14.21 16.60 11.47
CA LEU A 2 -12.96 16.84 10.75
C LEU A 2 -12.39 15.47 10.37
N GLY A 3 -12.26 15.22 9.06
CA GLY A 3 -11.45 14.11 8.56
C GLY A 3 -10.02 14.25 9.08
N GLY A 4 -9.32 13.11 9.17
CA GLY A 4 -7.97 13.02 9.75
C GLY A 4 -7.01 14.12 9.29
N PRO A 5 -5.97 14.42 10.07
CA PRO A 5 -5.12 15.57 9.82
C PRO A 5 -4.54 15.53 8.40
N ALA A 6 -4.89 16.51 7.58
CA ALA A 6 -4.09 16.87 6.42
C ALA A 6 -2.83 17.58 6.95
N VAL A 7 -1.75 16.82 7.09
CA VAL A 7 -0.46 17.36 7.49
C VAL A 7 0.19 18.00 6.25
N ASP A 8 0.51 19.29 6.34
CA ASP A 8 1.46 19.94 5.43
C ASP A 8 2.83 19.24 5.61
N VAL A 9 3.25 18.46 4.60
CA VAL A 9 4.47 17.65 4.63
C VAL A 9 5.69 18.54 4.41
N ARG A 10 5.94 19.46 5.34
CA ARG A 10 7.28 19.99 5.58
C ARG A 10 7.88 19.18 6.72
N SER A 11 8.62 18.14 6.33
CA SER A 11 9.51 17.34 7.16
C SER A 11 8.84 16.58 8.31
N ALA A 12 8.21 15.45 7.99
CA ALA A 12 8.08 14.35 8.94
C ALA A 12 9.24 13.37 8.74
N ARG A 13 10.32 13.56 9.52
CA ARG A 13 11.36 12.55 9.73
C ARG A 13 10.86 11.55 10.78
N ALA A 14 10.90 10.25 10.48
CA ALA A 14 10.89 9.10 11.40
C ALA A 14 10.56 7.82 10.58
N PHE A 15 11.28 6.69 10.53
CA PHE A 15 12.51 6.18 11.17
C PHE A 15 13.23 5.24 10.15
N ALA A 16 14.46 4.83 10.50
CA ALA A 16 15.44 4.10 9.69
C ALA A 16 14.87 3.03 8.73
N LEU A 17 15.09 3.25 7.44
CA LEU A 17 15.44 2.16 6.54
C LEU A 17 16.87 1.77 6.94
N ASP A 18 17.03 0.66 7.65
CA ASP A 18 18.34 0.01 7.73
C ASP A 18 18.67 -0.51 6.33
N ASP A 19 19.23 0.40 5.52
CA ASP A 19 20.08 0.10 4.38
C ASP A 19 21.35 -0.52 4.95
N ASP A 20 21.35 -1.84 5.17
CA ASP A 20 22.59 -2.58 5.30
C ASP A 20 22.80 -3.42 4.05
N ALA A 21 23.60 -2.84 3.17
CA ALA A 21 24.33 -3.48 2.12
C ALA A 21 25.23 -4.58 2.71
N ALA A 22 24.67 -5.76 2.93
CA ALA A 22 25.44 -6.98 3.16
C ALA A 22 24.85 -8.10 2.30
N ALA A 23 25.30 -8.14 1.04
CA ALA A 23 25.22 -9.30 0.19
C ALA A 23 26.02 -10.45 0.83
N GLY A 24 25.37 -11.23 1.69
CA GLY A 24 25.85 -12.50 2.19
C GLY A 24 24.96 -13.61 1.65
N ALA A 25 25.54 -14.50 0.85
CA ALA A 25 24.86 -15.67 0.30
C ALA A 25 24.17 -16.47 1.42
N GLY A 26 22.83 -16.53 1.38
CA GLY A 26 22.04 -17.41 2.25
C GLY A 26 20.90 -16.77 3.03
N SER A 27 20.63 -15.46 2.93
CA SER A 27 19.39 -14.92 3.52
C SER A 27 18.20 -15.22 2.62
N LEU A 28 17.20 -15.93 3.16
CA LEU A 28 15.88 -16.03 2.53
C LEU A 28 15.37 -14.60 2.26
N PRO A 29 14.73 -14.33 1.11
CA PRO A 29 14.17 -13.01 0.85
C PRO A 29 13.20 -12.66 1.99
N ARG A 30 13.55 -11.65 2.79
CA ARG A 30 12.64 -11.14 3.82
C ARG A 30 11.37 -10.63 3.12
N PRO A 31 10.17 -10.91 3.66
CA PRO A 31 8.95 -10.36 3.11
C PRO A 31 9.07 -8.83 3.09
N ARG A 32 8.95 -8.26 1.89
CA ARG A 32 8.98 -6.81 1.72
C ARG A 32 7.72 -6.23 2.33
N SER A 33 7.89 -5.30 3.27
CA SER A 33 6.78 -4.54 3.85
C SER A 33 6.21 -3.55 2.85
N LEU A 34 4.94 -3.18 3.03
CA LEU A 34 4.31 -2.09 2.27
C LEU A 34 5.10 -0.79 2.48
N ALA A 35 5.67 -0.26 1.40
CA ALA A 35 6.34 1.03 1.39
C ALA A 35 5.71 1.96 0.34
N VAL A 36 5.23 3.12 0.79
CA VAL A 36 4.71 4.20 -0.06
C VAL A 36 5.63 5.41 0.10
N ILE A 37 6.33 5.75 -0.98
CA ILE A 37 7.33 6.82 -1.00
C ILE A 37 6.72 8.02 -1.71
N HIS A 38 6.72 9.16 -1.02
CA HIS A 38 6.34 10.46 -1.59
C HIS A 38 7.59 11.24 -1.95
N ASP A 39 7.89 11.30 -3.25
CA ASP A 39 8.96 12.16 -3.74
C ASP A 39 8.40 13.57 -3.89
N ALA A 40 8.61 14.37 -2.84
CA ALA A 40 8.46 15.81 -2.92
C ALA A 40 9.66 16.38 -3.71
N PRO A 41 9.45 17.37 -4.60
CA PRO A 41 10.53 17.91 -5.41
C PRO A 41 11.59 18.57 -4.52
N LYS A 42 12.75 17.90 -4.35
CA LYS A 42 13.90 18.39 -3.54
C LYS A 42 14.75 19.46 -4.25
N SER A 43 14.18 20.17 -5.21
CA SER A 43 14.84 21.02 -6.23
C SER A 43 15.40 20.25 -7.44
N SER A 44 15.40 20.96 -8.57
CA SER A 44 15.94 20.64 -9.90
C SER A 44 15.01 20.03 -10.97
N ILE A 45 14.77 20.87 -11.99
CA ILE A 45 14.56 20.60 -13.42
C ILE A 45 13.23 20.00 -13.90
N SER A 46 12.54 19.11 -13.19
CA SER A 46 11.22 18.60 -13.67
C SER A 46 10.00 18.93 -12.80
N GLY A 47 10.17 19.33 -11.53
CA GLY A 47 9.09 19.86 -10.69
C GLY A 47 7.91 18.92 -10.35
N GLU A 48 7.91 17.69 -10.86
CA GLU A 48 6.78 16.75 -10.71
C GLU A 48 6.83 15.99 -9.38
N SER A 49 5.74 16.04 -8.62
CA SER A 49 5.54 15.20 -7.44
C SER A 49 5.16 13.78 -7.85
N ARG A 50 5.76 12.79 -7.20
CA ARG A 50 5.55 11.36 -7.49
C ARG A 50 5.16 10.59 -6.24
N ILE A 51 4.26 9.61 -6.41
CA ILE A 51 3.99 8.56 -5.42
C ILE A 51 4.52 7.25 -6.00
N LYS A 52 5.36 6.57 -5.23
CA LYS A 52 5.87 5.24 -5.57
C LYS A 52 5.38 4.24 -4.53
N VAL A 53 4.73 3.18 -4.99
CA VAL A 53 4.38 2.02 -4.16
C VAL A 53 5.33 0.89 -4.51
N GLU A 54 6.21 0.52 -3.58
CA GLU A 54 7.13 -0.59 -3.78
C GLU A 54 6.38 -1.93 -3.79
N PRO A 55 6.89 -2.92 -4.55
CA PRO A 55 6.36 -4.28 -4.48
C PRO A 55 6.47 -4.84 -3.06
N PHE A 56 5.35 -5.34 -2.55
CA PHE A 56 5.27 -6.02 -1.26
C PHE A 56 4.66 -7.41 -1.44
N GLU A 57 4.97 -8.31 -0.52
CA GLU A 57 4.44 -9.68 -0.55
C GLU A 57 3.05 -9.73 0.09
N TYR A 58 2.13 -10.38 -0.60
CA TYR A 58 0.87 -10.84 -0.02
C TYR A 58 0.42 -12.10 -0.75
N GLU A 59 -0.24 -12.99 -0.03
CA GLU A 59 -0.77 -14.23 -0.56
C GLU A 59 -2.24 -14.38 -0.16
N PRO A 60 -3.06 -15.09 -0.96
CA PRO A 60 -4.40 -15.45 -0.56
C PRO A 60 -4.38 -16.17 0.79
N ASN A 61 -5.22 -15.72 1.72
CA ASN A 61 -5.46 -16.38 2.99
C ASN A 61 -6.95 -16.74 3.10
N PRO A 62 -7.35 -17.96 2.67
CA PRO A 62 -8.73 -18.42 2.73
C PRO A 62 -9.30 -18.47 4.15
N GLN A 63 -8.47 -18.53 5.18
CA GLN A 63 -8.95 -18.50 6.58
C GLN A 63 -9.62 -17.16 6.91
N LEU A 64 -9.27 -16.08 6.20
CA LEU A 64 -9.88 -14.77 6.37
C LEU A 64 -11.26 -14.66 5.70
N ASP A 65 -11.70 -15.65 4.91
CA ASP A 65 -13.04 -15.63 4.30
C ASP A 65 -14.15 -15.65 5.35
N VAL A 66 -13.88 -16.14 6.56
CA VAL A 66 -14.81 -16.04 7.69
C VAL A 66 -15.16 -14.58 8.00
N LEU A 67 -14.20 -13.66 7.85
CA LEU A 67 -14.39 -12.23 8.07
C LEU A 67 -15.34 -11.62 7.02
N LEU A 68 -15.47 -12.25 5.85
CA LEU A 68 -16.39 -11.84 4.79
C LEU A 68 -17.85 -12.23 5.08
N GLN A 69 -18.10 -13.13 6.03
CA GLN A 69 -19.44 -13.65 6.31
C GLN A 69 -20.03 -13.17 7.64
N ILE A 70 -19.20 -12.83 8.61
CA ILE A 70 -19.68 -12.40 9.93
C ILE A 70 -20.36 -11.02 9.88
N PRO A 71 -21.31 -10.71 10.76
CA PRO A 71 -21.93 -9.38 10.89
C PRO A 71 -20.92 -8.26 11.20
N ASP A 72 -21.24 -7.02 10.80
CA ASP A 72 -20.34 -5.86 10.94
C ASP A 72 -20.01 -5.52 12.39
N ASP A 73 -20.93 -5.68 13.33
CA ASP A 73 -20.72 -5.45 14.76
C ASP A 73 -19.72 -6.44 15.38
N ILE A 74 -19.72 -7.68 14.89
CA ILE A 74 -18.73 -8.70 15.28
C ILE A 74 -17.40 -8.43 14.58
N LEU A 75 -17.43 -8.15 13.27
CA LEU A 75 -16.23 -7.86 12.48
C LEU A 75 -15.43 -6.71 13.08
N LEU A 76 -16.13 -5.63 13.46
CA LEU A 76 -15.52 -4.47 14.07
C LEU A 76 -14.80 -4.83 15.38
N LYS A 77 -15.42 -5.64 16.24
CA LYS A 77 -14.84 -6.05 17.53
C LYS A 77 -13.61 -6.95 17.39
N VAL A 78 -13.58 -7.83 16.39
CA VAL A 78 -12.48 -8.79 16.22
C VAL A 78 -11.32 -8.25 15.39
N ALA A 79 -11.58 -7.27 14.52
CA ALA A 79 -10.58 -6.77 13.56
C ALA A 79 -10.09 -5.35 13.83
N SER A 80 -10.79 -4.53 14.62
CA SER A 80 -10.32 -3.20 15.00
C SER A 80 -9.61 -3.22 16.34
N THR A 81 -8.56 -2.41 16.47
CA THR A 81 -7.91 -2.10 17.74
C THR A 81 -8.65 -1.03 18.55
N SER A 82 -9.58 -0.30 17.93
CA SER A 82 -10.42 0.71 18.59
C SER A 82 -11.83 0.82 17.97
N PRO A 83 -12.70 -0.20 18.18
CA PRO A 83 -14.03 -0.31 17.57
C PRO A 83 -14.89 0.96 17.60
N GLU A 84 -14.94 1.64 18.74
CA GLU A 84 -15.79 2.84 18.94
C GLU A 84 -15.30 4.08 18.18
N SER A 85 -14.05 4.07 17.73
CA SER A 85 -13.39 5.18 17.04
C SER A 85 -13.33 5.01 15.53
N GLU A 86 -13.73 3.84 15.03
CA GLU A 86 -13.64 3.54 13.61
C GLU A 86 -14.64 4.33 12.77
N SER A 87 -14.28 4.57 11.52
CA SER A 87 -15.19 5.18 10.57
C SER A 87 -16.36 4.24 10.24
N ALA A 88 -17.50 4.80 9.85
CA ALA A 88 -18.65 4.02 9.37
C ALA A 88 -18.34 3.12 8.15
N GLY A 89 -17.22 3.39 7.44
CA GLY A 89 -16.77 2.60 6.30
C GLY A 89 -15.76 1.50 6.62
N PHE A 90 -15.36 1.31 7.89
CA PHE A 90 -14.31 0.38 8.29
C PHE A 90 -14.60 -1.06 7.82
N CYS A 91 -15.74 -1.63 8.20
CA CYS A 91 -16.10 -3.01 7.86
C CYS A 91 -16.17 -3.22 6.34
N ALA A 92 -16.75 -2.28 5.60
CA ALA A 92 -16.78 -2.32 4.14
C ALA A 92 -15.38 -2.23 3.52
N GLY A 93 -14.49 -1.40 4.09
CA GLY A 93 -13.09 -1.30 3.70
C GLY A 93 -12.35 -2.63 3.92
N LEU A 94 -12.48 -3.20 5.11
CA LEU A 94 -11.83 -4.46 5.49
C LEU A 94 -12.27 -5.62 4.60
N ARG A 95 -13.58 -5.76 4.32
CA ARG A 95 -14.09 -6.79 3.41
C ARG A 95 -13.52 -6.66 2.00
N ARG A 96 -13.40 -5.42 1.49
CA ARG A 96 -12.76 -5.17 0.19
C ARG A 96 -11.28 -5.56 0.21
N THR A 97 -10.56 -5.25 1.29
CA THR A 97 -9.15 -5.62 1.43
C THR A 97 -8.98 -7.15 1.46
N VAL A 98 -9.76 -7.86 2.29
CA VAL A 98 -9.70 -9.34 2.36
C VAL A 98 -10.06 -9.95 1.01
N SER A 99 -11.14 -9.47 0.36
CA SER A 99 -11.53 -9.93 -0.96
C SER A 99 -10.44 -9.68 -2.00
N PHE A 100 -9.78 -8.51 -1.98
CA PHE A 100 -8.70 -8.18 -2.89
C PHE A 100 -7.51 -9.13 -2.71
N VAL A 101 -7.03 -9.30 -1.48
CA VAL A 101 -5.90 -10.18 -1.15
C VAL A 101 -6.16 -11.62 -1.60
N ASN A 102 -7.41 -12.11 -1.46
CA ASN A 102 -7.76 -13.49 -1.81
C ASN A 102 -8.02 -13.72 -3.30
N THR A 103 -8.32 -12.67 -4.08
CA THR A 103 -8.76 -12.82 -5.49
C THR A 103 -7.81 -12.23 -6.52
N VAL A 104 -6.97 -11.26 -6.12
CA VAL A 104 -6.07 -10.55 -7.03
C VAL A 104 -4.65 -11.03 -6.75
N PRO A 105 -4.05 -11.85 -7.64
CA PRO A 105 -2.69 -12.33 -7.44
C PRO A 105 -1.71 -11.16 -7.47
N ARG A 106 -0.71 -11.18 -6.60
CA ARG A 106 0.32 -10.14 -6.46
C ARG A 106 0.98 -9.80 -7.80
N GLU A 107 1.22 -10.81 -8.62
CA GLU A 107 1.83 -10.68 -9.94
C GLU A 107 0.97 -9.87 -10.90
N SER A 108 -0.35 -9.80 -10.71
CA SER A 108 -1.20 -8.92 -11.52
C SER A 108 -1.06 -7.44 -11.14
N VAL A 109 -0.59 -7.15 -9.92
CA VAL A 109 -0.39 -5.80 -9.41
C VAL A 109 1.01 -5.31 -9.76
N PHE A 110 2.04 -6.11 -9.40
CA PHE A 110 3.45 -5.72 -9.51
C PHE A 110 4.22 -6.44 -10.63
N GLY A 111 3.64 -7.46 -11.26
CA GLY A 111 4.27 -8.20 -12.35
C GLY A 111 4.20 -7.41 -13.66
N GLY A 112 5.37 -7.11 -14.23
CA GLY A 112 5.46 -6.57 -15.58
C GLY A 112 4.96 -7.59 -16.59
N GLY A 113 3.84 -7.30 -17.28
CA GLY A 113 3.21 -8.22 -18.21
C GLY A 113 4.17 -8.86 -19.21
N GLY A 114 4.29 -10.18 -19.17
CA GLY A 114 5.01 -10.97 -20.17
C GLY A 114 5.70 -12.22 -19.62
N GLY A 115 4.98 -13.35 -19.60
CA GLY A 115 5.46 -14.68 -20.02
C GLY A 115 6.77 -15.29 -19.50
N GLY A 116 7.42 -14.76 -18.47
CA GLY A 116 8.64 -15.32 -17.87
C GLY A 116 9.10 -14.45 -16.72
N ALA A 117 9.64 -15.08 -15.65
CA ALA A 117 10.12 -14.48 -14.39
C ALA A 117 10.08 -12.94 -14.36
N ALA A 118 8.88 -12.39 -14.19
CA ALA A 118 8.67 -10.95 -14.35
C ALA A 118 9.28 -10.25 -13.14
N ALA A 119 10.28 -9.41 -13.37
CA ALA A 119 10.85 -8.58 -12.32
C ALA A 119 9.75 -7.68 -11.75
N ASP A 120 9.59 -7.68 -10.42
CA ASP A 120 8.64 -6.82 -9.74
C ASP A 120 8.88 -5.35 -10.10
N LYS A 121 7.81 -4.64 -10.48
CA LYS A 121 7.87 -3.22 -10.81
C LYS A 121 7.06 -2.42 -9.80
N PRO A 122 7.63 -1.33 -9.26
CA PRO A 122 6.89 -0.43 -8.40
C PRO A 122 5.76 0.24 -9.19
N LEU A 123 4.67 0.57 -8.50
CA LEU A 123 3.62 1.41 -9.06
C LEU A 123 4.03 2.87 -8.89
N VAL A 124 4.17 3.59 -10.01
CA VAL A 124 4.54 5.00 -10.00
C VAL A 124 3.35 5.83 -10.45
N TYR A 125 3.04 6.87 -9.68
CA TYR A 125 1.98 7.81 -9.97
C TYR A 125 2.52 9.23 -10.02
N THR A 126 2.01 10.01 -10.96
CA THR A 126 2.26 11.46 -11.09
C THR A 126 0.95 12.20 -11.02
N ARG A 127 0.98 13.50 -10.71
CA ARG A 127 -0.21 14.35 -10.86
C ARG A 127 -0.67 14.37 -12.31
N SER A 128 -1.98 14.25 -12.53
CA SER A 128 -2.55 14.40 -13.88
C SER A 128 -2.22 15.78 -14.44
N ARG A 129 -1.92 15.84 -15.74
CA ARG A 129 -1.73 17.11 -16.46
C ARG A 129 -3.04 17.88 -16.62
N ASN A 130 -4.16 17.16 -16.62
CA ASN A 130 -5.49 17.73 -16.86
C ASN A 130 -6.18 18.14 -15.56
N ASN A 131 -5.88 17.46 -14.45
CA ASN A 131 -6.44 17.76 -13.14
C ASN A 131 -5.40 17.53 -12.02
N LEU A 132 -4.87 18.62 -11.45
CA LEU A 132 -3.86 18.54 -10.38
C LEU A 132 -4.34 17.83 -9.11
N ASN A 133 -5.65 17.59 -8.95
CA ASN A 133 -6.20 16.81 -7.84
C ASN A 133 -6.20 15.30 -8.09
N GLU A 134 -5.91 14.86 -9.30
CA GLU A 134 -5.90 13.45 -9.71
C GLU A 134 -4.46 12.91 -9.82
N TRP A 135 -4.31 11.62 -9.58
CA TRP A 135 -3.07 10.87 -9.75
C TRP A 135 -3.25 9.88 -10.89
N GLU A 136 -2.30 9.86 -11.82
CA GLU A 136 -2.27 8.96 -12.96
C GLU A 136 -1.06 8.03 -12.83
N ARG A 137 -1.25 6.75 -13.18
CA ARG A 137 -0.17 5.77 -13.22
C ARG A 137 0.66 5.99 -14.49
N VAL A 138 1.98 5.97 -14.34
CA VAL A 138 2.97 6.13 -15.44
C VAL A 138 3.83 4.89 -15.65
#